data_AF-S9P0P2-F1
#
_entry.id   AF-S9P0P2-F1
#
_cell.length_a   1.000
_cell.length_b   1.000
_cell.length_c   1.000
_cell.angle_alpha   90.00
_cell.angle_beta   90.00
_cell.angle_gamma   90.00
#
_symmetry.space_group_name_H-M   'P 1'
#
loop_
_entity.id
_entity.type
_entity.pdbx_description
1 polymer ?
#
loop_
_entity_poly.entity_id
_entity_poly.type
_entity_poly.pdbx_seq_one_letter_code
_entity_poly.pdbx_strand_id
1 'polypeptide(L)'
;MLVIVTLADGSQRFNELRRGIGTVSQKMLTATLRGLERDGYVTRKVTPTIPPRVDYELTQLGRDVLVPLDALAHWALAHREHVEAARKAYDERVGTEPAEDE
;
A
#
# COMPACT_ATOMS: atom_id res chain seq x y z
N MET A 1 -1.53 -0.20 -3.46
CA MET A 1 -0.47 0.77 -3.09
C MET A 1 0.62 0.20 -2.19
N LEU A 2 0.31 -0.53 -1.11
CA LEU A 2 1.34 -0.98 -0.17
C LEU A 2 2.49 -1.75 -0.85
N VAL A 3 2.21 -2.58 -1.87
CA VAL A 3 3.23 -3.26 -2.70
C VAL A 3 4.23 -2.29 -3.33
N ILE A 4 3.77 -1.15 -3.87
CA ILE A 4 4.64 -0.15 -4.51
C ILE A 4 5.57 0.47 -3.48
N VAL A 5 5.01 0.85 -2.32
CA VAL A 5 5.80 1.43 -1.21
C VAL A 5 6.83 0.43 -0.68
N THR A 6 6.46 -0.85 -0.52
CA THR A 6 7.40 -1.89 -0.07
C THR A 6 8.55 -2.12 -1.06
N LEU A 7 8.31 -1.93 -2.37
CA LEU A 7 9.35 -2.06 -3.40
C LEU A 7 10.19 -0.78 -3.59
N ALA A 8 9.90 0.31 -2.87
CA ALA A 8 10.67 1.56 -2.96
C ALA A 8 12.13 1.36 -2.55
N ASP A 9 12.38 0.52 -1.55
CA ASP A 9 13.73 0.21 -1.02
C ASP A 9 14.52 -0.78 -1.89
N GLY A 10 13.90 -1.32 -2.94
CA GLY A 10 14.55 -2.18 -3.91
C GLY A 10 13.79 -3.46 -4.24
N SER A 11 14.45 -4.30 -5.03
CA SER A 11 13.89 -5.56 -5.52
C SER A 11 13.62 -6.55 -4.38
N GLN A 12 12.43 -7.16 -4.36
CA GLN A 12 12.04 -8.13 -3.33
C GLN A 12 11.40 -9.39 -3.92
N ARG A 13 11.55 -10.50 -3.20
CA ARG A 13 10.87 -11.77 -3.51
C ARG A 13 9.43 -11.75 -3.04
N PHE A 14 8.60 -12.63 -3.63
CA PHE A 14 7.19 -12.78 -3.26
C PHE A 14 6.96 -12.94 -1.74
N ASN A 15 7.75 -13.79 -1.08
CA ASN A 15 7.60 -14.05 0.35
C ASN A 15 8.06 -12.88 1.22
N GLU A 16 9.03 -12.09 0.76
CA GLU A 16 9.48 -10.88 1.44
C GLU A 16 8.39 -9.81 1.37
N LEU A 17 7.82 -9.59 0.18
CA LEU A 17 6.66 -8.71 -0.02
C LEU A 17 5.48 -9.13 0.85
N ARG A 18 5.11 -10.42 0.84
CA ARG A 18 4.00 -10.93 1.64
C ARG A 18 4.23 -10.70 3.14
N ARG A 19 5.46 -10.92 3.62
CA ARG A 19 5.82 -10.70 5.03
C ARG A 19 5.83 -9.22 5.39
N GLY A 20 6.32 -8.35 4.52
CA GLY A 20 6.33 -6.90 4.73
C GLY A 20 4.93 -6.30 4.76
N ILE A 21 4.00 -6.86 3.98
CA ILE A 21 2.60 -6.40 3.94
C ILE A 21 1.77 -7.00 5.09
N GLY A 22 2.06 -8.23 5.52
CA GLY A 22 1.48 -8.88 6.71
C GLY A 22 0.04 -9.39 6.56
N THR A 23 -0.89 -8.55 6.08
CA THR A 23 -2.34 -8.84 6.08
C THR A 23 -2.87 -9.37 4.74
N VAL A 24 -2.02 -9.49 3.72
CA VAL A 24 -2.46 -9.85 2.36
C VAL A 24 -2.46 -11.38 2.14
N SER A 25 -3.56 -11.89 1.58
CA SER A 25 -3.59 -13.28 1.12
C SER A 25 -2.65 -13.49 -0.08
N GLN A 26 -2.11 -14.69 -0.22
CA GLN A 26 -1.25 -15.03 -1.37
C GLN A 26 -1.95 -14.79 -2.72
N LYS A 27 -3.24 -15.12 -2.82
CA LYS A 27 -4.05 -14.90 -4.02
C LYS A 27 -4.16 -13.41 -4.36
N MET A 28 -4.45 -12.57 -3.38
CA MET A 28 -4.55 -11.11 -3.59
C MET A 28 -3.20 -10.50 -3.96
N LEU A 29 -2.11 -10.90 -3.30
CA LEU A 29 -0.78 -10.40 -3.64
C LEU A 29 -0.39 -10.80 -5.08
N THR A 30 -0.69 -12.02 -5.49
CA THR A 30 -0.42 -12.49 -6.85
C THR A 30 -1.23 -11.70 -7.88
N ALA A 31 -2.52 -11.46 -7.63
CA ALA A 31 -3.37 -10.66 -8.50
C ALA A 31 -2.87 -9.20 -8.60
N THR A 32 -2.47 -8.62 -7.46
CA THR A 32 -1.93 -7.26 -7.39
C THR A 32 -0.64 -7.13 -8.18
N LEU A 33 0.33 -8.04 -7.99
CA LEU A 33 1.60 -8.03 -8.71
C LEU A 33 1.40 -8.20 -10.22
N ARG A 34 0.48 -9.07 -10.65
CA ARG A 34 0.13 -9.22 -12.07
C ARG A 34 -0.49 -7.95 -12.66
N GLY A 35 -1.36 -7.28 -11.90
CA GLY A 35 -1.92 -5.99 -12.31
C GLY A 35 -0.84 -4.94 -12.48
N LEU A 36 0.02 -4.78 -11.47
CA LEU A 36 1.13 -3.81 -11.50
C LEU A 36 2.16 -4.11 -12.60
N GLU A 37 2.40 -5.39 -12.89
CA GLU A 37 3.26 -5.82 -14.01
C GLU A 37 2.63 -5.46 -15.36
N ARG A 38 1.32 -5.73 -15.52
CA ARG A 38 0.57 -5.37 -16.73
C ARG A 38 0.52 -3.86 -16.96
N ASP A 39 0.36 -3.08 -15.90
CA ASP A 39 0.29 -1.63 -15.95
C ASP A 39 1.68 -0.98 -16.12
N GLY A 40 2.76 -1.76 -16.05
CA GLY A 40 4.13 -1.30 -16.27
C GLY A 40 4.78 -0.66 -15.05
N TYR A 41 4.20 -0.76 -13.85
CA TYR A 41 4.78 -0.24 -12.61
C TYR A 41 5.83 -1.17 -12.00
N VAL A 42 5.72 -2.48 -12.25
CA VAL A 42 6.59 -3.51 -11.67
C VAL A 42 7.14 -4.40 -12.78
N THR A 43 8.39 -4.79 -12.67
CA THR A 43 8.96 -5.88 -13.48
C THR A 43 9.10 -7.14 -12.64
N ARG A 44 8.96 -8.29 -13.29
CA ARG A 44 9.18 -9.60 -12.70
C ARG A 44 10.40 -10.25 -13.34
N LYS A 45 11.46 -10.46 -12.55
CA LYS A 45 12.69 -11.10 -13.01
C LYS A 45 12.77 -12.52 -12.48
N VAL A 46 12.99 -13.48 -13.38
CA VAL A 46 13.26 -14.88 -13.01
C VAL A 46 14.76 -15.13 -13.14
N THR A 47 15.39 -15.48 -12.03
CA THR A 47 16.80 -15.86 -12.00
C THR A 47 16.89 -17.40 -11.98
N PRO A 48 17.58 -18.02 -12.95
CA PRO A 48 17.73 -19.47 -13.01
C PRO A 48 18.72 -19.95 -11.92
N THR A 49 18.18 -20.17 -10.73
CA THR A 49 18.85 -20.84 -9.60
C THR A 49 18.14 -22.16 -9.29
N ILE A 50 18.71 -22.97 -8.39
CA ILE A 50 18.03 -24.16 -7.86
C ILE A 50 17.76 -23.90 -6.36
N PRO A 51 16.50 -23.71 -5.94
CA PRO A 51 15.29 -23.53 -6.76
C PRO A 51 15.26 -22.19 -7.50
N PRO A 52 14.44 -22.02 -8.57
CA PRO A 52 14.35 -20.76 -9.31
C PRO A 52 13.93 -19.60 -8.42
N ARG A 53 14.63 -18.47 -8.54
CA ARG A 53 14.32 -17.25 -7.79
C ARG A 53 13.48 -16.31 -8.65
N VAL A 54 12.47 -15.71 -8.05
CA VAL A 54 11.63 -14.69 -8.68
C VAL A 54 11.68 -13.43 -7.83
N ASP A 55 12.11 -12.34 -8.45
CA ASP A 55 12.23 -11.04 -7.82
C ASP A 55 11.32 -10.03 -8.53
N TYR A 56 10.78 -9.08 -7.78
CA TYR A 56 9.92 -8.01 -8.26
C TYR A 56 10.59 -6.67 -7.97
N GLU A 57 10.56 -5.75 -8.92
CA GLU A 57 11.17 -4.43 -8.79
C GLU A 57 10.29 -3.35 -9.44
N LEU A 58 10.29 -2.14 -8.89
CA LEU A 58 9.67 -0.99 -9.55
C LEU A 58 10.39 -0.66 -10.85
N THR A 59 9.61 -0.39 -11.89
CA THR A 59 10.10 0.26 -13.10
C THR A 59 10.34 1.75 -12.84
N GLN A 60 10.85 2.46 -13.84
CA GLN A 60 10.91 3.93 -13.79
C GLN A 60 9.53 4.53 -13.52
N LEU A 61 8.50 4.07 -14.24
CA LEU A 61 7.12 4.50 -14.03
C LEU A 61 6.62 4.19 -12.61
N GLY A 62 6.95 3.01 -12.07
CA GLY A 62 6.65 2.64 -10.69
C GLY A 62 7.31 3.56 -9.65
N ARG A 63 8.53 4.01 -9.92
CA ARG A 63 9.26 4.97 -9.07
C ARG A 63 8.67 6.38 -9.18
N ASP A 64 8.24 6.80 -10.36
CA ASP A 64 7.62 8.12 -10.55
C ASP A 64 6.32 8.27 -9.74
N VAL A 65 5.55 7.19 -9.57
CA VAL A 65 4.35 7.15 -8.70
C VAL A 65 4.66 7.38 -7.21
N LEU A 66 5.90 7.15 -6.76
CA LEU A 66 6.28 7.41 -5.37
C LEU A 66 6.27 8.91 -5.04
N VAL A 67 6.49 9.79 -6.02
CA VAL A 67 6.51 11.24 -5.81
C VAL A 67 5.15 11.79 -5.34
N PRO A 68 4.02 11.58 -6.06
CA PRO A 68 2.72 12.03 -5.59
C PRO A 68 2.27 11.30 -4.32
N LEU A 69 2.71 10.05 -4.13
CA LEU A 69 2.45 9.30 -2.91
C LEU A 69 3.11 9.92 -1.68
N ASP A 70 4.36 10.32 -1.81
CA ASP A 70 5.12 10.97 -0.75
C ASP A 70 4.53 12.35 -0.40
N ALA A 71 4.14 13.13 -1.41
CA ALA A 71 3.45 14.40 -1.20
C ALA A 71 2.13 14.21 -0.43
N LEU A 72 1.35 13.18 -0.77
CA LEU A 72 0.11 12.85 -0.08
C LEU A 72 0.38 12.39 1.37
N ALA A 73 1.42 11.59 1.59
CA ALA A 73 1.82 11.15 2.93
C ALA A 73 2.22 12.35 3.80
N HIS A 74 3.04 13.26 3.28
CA HIS A 74 3.42 14.48 3.97
C HIS A 74 2.22 15.36 4.32
N TRP A 75 1.30 15.56 3.37
CA TRP A 75 0.07 16.31 3.62
C TRP A 75 -0.77 15.67 4.72
N ALA A 76 -0.95 14.34 4.68
CA ALA A 76 -1.72 13.61 5.68
C ALA A 76 -1.10 13.70 7.08
N LEU A 77 0.24 13.67 7.17
CA LEU A 77 0.96 13.87 8.43
C LEU A 77 0.77 15.30 8.97
N ALA A 78 0.92 16.32 8.11
CA ALA A 78 0.76 17.72 8.50
C ALA A 78 -0.66 18.07 8.97
N HIS A 79 -1.68 17.35 8.48
CA HIS A 79 -3.08 17.59 8.82
C HIS A 79 -3.67 16.56 9.77
N ARG A 80 -2.84 15.71 10.40
CA ARG A 80 -3.31 14.64 11.28
C ARG A 80 -4.21 15.18 12.41
N GLU A 81 -3.78 16.24 13.08
CA GLU A 81 -4.53 16.85 14.18
C GLU A 81 -5.89 17.40 13.72
N HIS A 82 -5.94 18.02 12.53
CA HIS A 82 -7.19 18.51 11.95
C HIS A 82 -8.17 17.36 11.67
N VAL A 83 -7.67 16.23 11.15
CA VAL A 83 -8.48 15.03 10.89
C VAL A 83 -8.97 14.41 12.20
N GLU A 84 -8.13 14.35 13.23
CA GLU A 84 -8.49 13.84 14.55
C GLU A 84 -9.54 14.73 15.23
N ALA A 85 -9.38 16.06 15.17
CA ALA A 85 -10.37 17.00 15.68
C ALA A 85 -11.72 16.85 14.97
N ALA A 86 -11.70 16.71 13.64
CA ALA A 86 -12.92 16.48 12.85
C ALA A 86 -13.62 15.16 13.20
N ARG A 87 -12.85 14.08 13.43
CA ARG A 87 -13.39 12.78 13.90
C ARG A 87 -14.05 12.92 15.26
N LYS A 88 -13.36 13.55 16.22
CA LYS A 88 -13.90 13.77 17.57
C LYS A 88 -15.20 14.58 17.54
N ALA A 89 -15.23 15.67 16.77
CA ALA A 89 -16.43 16.49 16.63
C ALA A 89 -17.61 15.71 16.00
N TYR A 90 -17.33 14.82 15.05
CA TYR A 90 -18.34 13.93 14.48
C TYR A 90 -18.86 12.94 15.53
N ASP A 91 -17.95 12.25 16.24
CA ASP A 91 -18.30 11.26 17.26
C ASP A 91 -19.08 11.89 18.42
N GLU A 92 -18.76 13.12 18.83
CA GLU A 92 -19.52 13.88 19.83
C GLU A 92 -20.94 14.19 19.34
N ARG A 93 -21.12 14.53 18.06
CA ARG A 93 -22.44 14.80 17.49
C ARG A 93 -23.30 13.54 17.40
N VAL A 94 -22.73 12.43 16.93
CA VAL A 94 -23.44 11.15 16.77
C VAL A 94 -23.67 10.45 18.12
N GLY A 95 -22.70 10.54 19.04
CA GLY A 95 -22.85 10.04 20.42
C GLY A 95 -23.83 10.84 21.28
N THR A 96 -24.29 11.99 20.80
CA THR A 96 -25.29 12.85 21.46
C THR A 96 -26.69 12.70 20.84
N GLU A 97 -26.90 11.84 19.83
CA GLU A 97 -28.27 11.46 19.45
C GLU A 97 -28.88 10.66 20.61
N PRO A 98 -29.92 11.19 21.31
CA PRO A 98 -30.65 10.39 22.28
C PRO A 98 -31.21 9.19 21.51
N ALA A 99 -31.12 7.99 22.10
CA ALA A 99 -31.92 6.87 21.63
C ALA A 99 -33.37 7.36 21.56
N GLU A 100 -33.91 7.46 20.34
CA GLU A 100 -35.34 7.64 20.13
C GLU A 100 -35.99 6.40 20.74
N ASP A 101 -36.58 6.58 21.93
CA ASP A 101 -37.47 5.64 22.56
C ASP A 101 -38.69 5.44 21.63
N GLU A 102 -38.83 4.23 21.04
CA GLU A 102 -40.11 3.66 20.60
C GLU A 102 -40.14 2.14 20.79
#